data_AF-A0A7C5K9Z8-F1
#
_entry.id   AF-A0A7C5K9Z8-F1
#
_cell.length_a   1.000
_cell.length_b   1.000
_cell.length_c   1.000
_cell.angle_alpha   90.00
_cell.angle_beta   90.00
_cell.angle_gamma   90.00
#
_symmetry.space_group_name_H-M   'P 1'
#
loop_
_entity.id
_entity.type
_entity.pdbx_description
1 polymer ?
#
loop_
_entity_poly.entity_id
_entity_poly.type
_entity_poly.pdbx_seq_one_letter_code
_entity_poly.pdbx_strand_id
1 'polypeptide(L)'
;MRKILFILVFLPSLFFGDVVLLKVNGIIHPPAANYIKNGISFGEKINADLIIIELNTPGGLMTSMREITTTILNSPIPVAIYVSPSGSQAASAGFFILMSSDLAIMAPGTNTGSAHPVGGKGEDLPKHLGKKIEEDASATIRTLAEKKGRNLDLAEKAVKNSLSYTETEALDNNLIDFIANSVDDILKKADGKEIEKLDKKIKLNLKGKKIIEFPMNFAQKILSIIANPDIAYLLMMLGFLGIYVEITHPGGIFPGVIGVLSLLLSFYALSVLPVNYAGFALILLGIILLILEIKVTSYGALAVGGILSFIFGSMILIDSPIPSLRISMKTIIPITIFMVLMVFILTRLAIKAHLSKVSTGEEGIVGEEGKTVTEVYKDGKVFVHGEYWNAFSDETIPPETKIKVIKVDGMKLKVKKTEDL
;
A
#
# COMPACT_ATOMS: atom_id res chain seq x y z
N MET A 1 19.79 -52.80 -58.81
CA MET A 1 19.95 -52.09 -57.52
C MET A 1 19.42 -50.67 -57.67
N ARG A 2 18.25 -50.39 -57.07
CA ARG A 2 17.59 -49.07 -57.09
C ARG A 2 18.36 -48.10 -56.18
N LYS A 3 18.90 -47.02 -56.74
CA LYS A 3 19.41 -45.88 -55.96
C LYS A 3 18.21 -45.04 -55.52
N ILE A 4 17.89 -45.07 -54.24
CA ILE A 4 16.91 -44.17 -53.62
C ILE A 4 17.62 -42.86 -53.32
N LEU A 5 17.21 -41.81 -54.02
CA LEU A 5 17.66 -40.43 -53.83
C LEU A 5 16.87 -39.84 -52.65
N PHE A 6 17.52 -39.63 -51.51
CA PHE A 6 16.95 -38.88 -50.39
C PHE A 6 17.01 -37.39 -50.70
N ILE A 7 15.86 -36.80 -51.05
CA ILE A 7 15.70 -35.34 -51.11
C ILE A 7 15.43 -34.87 -49.68
N LEU A 8 16.41 -34.19 -49.08
CA LEU A 8 16.25 -33.47 -47.82
C LEU A 8 15.40 -32.23 -48.10
N VAL A 9 14.11 -32.28 -47.80
CA VAL A 9 13.24 -31.10 -47.84
C VAL A 9 13.56 -30.25 -46.61
N PHE A 10 14.29 -29.15 -46.81
CA PHE A 10 14.37 -28.06 -45.85
C PHE A 10 12.97 -27.44 -45.74
N LEU A 11 12.17 -27.89 -44.77
CA LEU A 11 10.99 -27.16 -44.34
C LEU A 11 11.49 -25.83 -43.75
N PRO A 12 11.14 -24.66 -44.31
CA PRO A 12 11.40 -23.42 -43.62
C PRO A 12 10.61 -23.52 -42.31
N SER A 13 11.31 -23.48 -41.18
CA SER A 13 10.67 -23.21 -39.90
C SER A 13 9.96 -21.88 -40.07
N LEU A 14 8.64 -21.92 -40.28
CA LEU A 14 7.77 -20.76 -40.16
C LEU A 14 8.08 -20.20 -38.76
N PHE A 15 8.85 -19.12 -38.70
CA PHE A 15 9.06 -18.37 -37.48
C PHE A 15 7.69 -17.79 -37.14
N PHE A 16 6.94 -18.52 -36.31
CA PHE A 16 5.72 -17.98 -35.74
C PHE A 16 6.14 -17.01 -34.65
N GLY A 17 6.26 -15.72 -34.98
CA GLY A 17 6.35 -14.67 -33.96
C GLY A 17 5.11 -14.74 -33.06
N ASP A 18 5.30 -14.83 -31.74
CA ASP A 18 4.20 -14.86 -30.78
C ASP A 18 3.72 -13.44 -30.46
N VAL A 19 2.57 -13.32 -29.79
CA VAL A 19 2.08 -12.03 -29.28
C VAL A 19 2.49 -11.89 -27.82
N VAL A 20 3.19 -10.80 -27.46
CA VAL A 20 3.56 -10.55 -26.06
C VAL A 20 2.48 -9.69 -25.40
N LEU A 21 1.98 -10.12 -24.25
CA LEU A 21 1.01 -9.38 -23.45
C LEU A 21 1.67 -8.83 -22.18
N LEU A 22 1.58 -7.52 -21.99
CA LEU A 22 1.93 -6.83 -20.75
C LEU A 22 0.66 -6.31 -20.09
N LYS A 23 0.62 -6.32 -18.76
CA LYS A 23 -0.51 -5.78 -17.99
C LYS A 23 -0.03 -4.67 -17.06
N VAL A 24 -0.56 -3.47 -17.25
CA VAL A 24 -0.20 -2.27 -16.51
C VAL A 24 -1.45 -1.71 -15.86
N ASN A 25 -1.53 -1.85 -14.53
CA ASN A 25 -2.62 -1.34 -13.72
C ASN A 25 -2.10 -0.38 -12.65
N GLY A 26 -2.70 0.80 -12.56
CA GLY A 26 -2.35 1.83 -11.58
C GLY A 26 -1.51 2.96 -12.18
N ILE A 27 -0.73 3.62 -11.32
CA ILE A 27 -0.02 4.86 -11.64
C ILE A 27 1.12 4.62 -12.62
N ILE A 28 1.37 5.57 -13.53
CA ILE A 28 2.57 5.59 -14.36
C ILE A 28 3.77 6.14 -13.56
N HIS A 29 4.73 5.28 -13.26
CA HIS A 29 5.89 5.54 -12.41
C HIS A 29 7.12 4.73 -12.90
N PRO A 30 8.34 4.93 -12.37
CA PRO A 30 9.54 4.31 -12.93
C PRO A 30 9.53 2.77 -12.97
N PRO A 31 9.02 2.03 -11.96
CA PRO A 31 8.78 0.59 -12.07
C PRO A 31 7.89 0.18 -13.26
N ALA A 32 6.79 0.90 -13.51
CA ALA A 32 5.92 0.63 -14.65
C ALA A 32 6.62 0.91 -15.98
N ALA A 33 7.39 2.01 -16.08
CA ALA A 33 8.20 2.32 -17.26
C ALA A 33 9.26 1.23 -17.54
N ASN A 34 9.98 0.80 -16.50
CA ASN A 34 10.95 -0.29 -16.60
C ASN A 34 10.30 -1.63 -16.97
N TYR A 35 9.11 -1.92 -16.47
CA TYR A 35 8.36 -3.13 -16.85
C TYR A 35 7.97 -3.12 -18.32
N ILE A 36 7.41 -2.00 -18.82
CA ILE A 36 7.07 -1.85 -20.24
C ILE A 36 8.32 -1.98 -21.11
N LYS A 37 9.40 -1.28 -20.75
CA LYS A 37 10.67 -1.35 -21.46
C LYS A 37 11.21 -2.78 -21.53
N ASN A 38 11.23 -3.51 -20.41
CA ASN A 38 11.71 -4.88 -20.38
C ASN A 38 10.82 -5.83 -21.19
N GLY A 39 9.50 -5.64 -21.18
CA GLY A 39 8.59 -6.46 -21.98
C GLY A 39 8.68 -6.16 -23.48
N ILE A 40 8.93 -4.89 -23.86
CA ILE A 40 9.24 -4.53 -25.25
C ILE A 40 10.55 -5.21 -25.70
N SER A 41 11.62 -5.07 -24.92
CA SER A 41 12.89 -5.75 -25.21
C SER A 41 12.77 -7.28 -25.20
N PHE A 42 11.84 -7.86 -24.43
CA PHE A 42 11.55 -9.29 -24.49
C PHE A 42 10.87 -9.66 -25.82
N GLY A 43 9.87 -8.89 -26.26
CA GLY A 43 9.23 -9.07 -27.56
C GLY A 43 10.22 -8.97 -28.72
N GLU A 44 11.16 -8.02 -28.66
CA GLU A 44 12.26 -7.92 -29.62
C GLU A 44 13.13 -9.19 -29.65
N LYS A 45 13.53 -9.71 -28.47
CA LYS A 45 14.39 -10.91 -28.37
C LYS A 45 13.74 -12.16 -28.98
N ILE A 46 12.43 -12.28 -28.87
CA ILE A 46 11.70 -13.44 -29.41
C ILE A 46 11.16 -13.19 -30.84
N ASN A 47 11.44 -12.02 -31.43
CA ASN A 47 10.83 -11.58 -32.69
C ASN A 47 9.30 -11.69 -32.67
N ALA A 48 8.67 -11.14 -31.64
CA ALA A 48 7.22 -11.10 -31.50
C ALA A 48 6.57 -10.37 -32.69
N ASP A 49 5.38 -10.81 -33.10
CA ASP A 49 4.65 -10.15 -34.20
C ASP A 49 3.89 -8.91 -33.72
N LEU A 50 3.52 -8.88 -32.44
CA LEU A 50 2.82 -7.78 -31.81
C LEU A 50 3.08 -7.79 -30.30
N ILE A 51 3.19 -6.60 -29.72
CA ILE A 51 3.20 -6.39 -28.28
C ILE A 51 1.89 -5.70 -27.90
N ILE A 52 1.13 -6.29 -26.99
CA ILE A 52 -0.11 -5.70 -26.45
C ILE A 52 0.16 -5.28 -25.02
N ILE A 53 -0.08 -4.01 -24.71
CA ILE A 53 -0.05 -3.49 -23.35
C ILE A 53 -1.49 -3.21 -22.94
N GLU A 54 -2.02 -4.08 -22.09
CA GLU A 54 -3.29 -3.88 -21.40
C GLU A 54 -3.09 -2.80 -20.33
N LEU A 55 -3.84 -1.70 -20.43
CA LEU A 55 -3.61 -0.48 -19.68
C LEU A 55 -4.86 -0.05 -18.91
N ASN A 56 -4.71 0.10 -17.60
CA ASN A 56 -5.65 0.82 -16.75
C ASN A 56 -4.88 1.78 -15.86
N THR A 57 -4.95 3.07 -16.13
CA THR A 57 -4.19 4.08 -15.40
C THR A 57 -4.95 5.40 -15.22
N PRO A 58 -4.93 5.99 -14.01
CA PRO A 58 -5.37 7.37 -13.80
C PRO A 58 -4.34 8.41 -14.28
N GLY A 59 -3.16 7.99 -14.72
CA GLY A 59 -2.04 8.88 -15.04
C GLY A 59 -0.81 8.62 -14.19
N GLY A 60 0.09 9.59 -14.13
CA GLY A 60 1.31 9.50 -13.34
C GLY A 60 2.37 10.50 -13.77
N LEU A 61 3.63 10.17 -13.53
CA LEU A 61 4.76 11.08 -13.73
C LEU A 61 5.02 11.35 -15.21
N MET A 62 5.18 12.64 -15.56
CA MET A 62 5.49 13.07 -16.93
C MET A 62 6.81 12.47 -17.44
N THR A 63 7.81 12.28 -16.56
CA THR A 63 9.09 11.66 -16.92
C THR A 63 8.92 10.20 -17.33
N SER A 64 8.18 9.41 -16.53
CA SER A 64 7.85 8.01 -16.86
C SER A 64 6.97 7.90 -18.11
N MET A 65 6.02 8.83 -18.30
CA MET A 65 5.23 8.92 -19.53
C MET A 65 6.12 9.14 -20.76
N ARG A 66 7.05 10.09 -20.70
CA ARG A 66 7.99 10.38 -21.80
C ARG A 66 8.92 9.21 -22.08
N GLU A 67 9.39 8.51 -21.05
CA GLU A 67 10.19 7.29 -21.22
C GLU A 67 9.41 6.19 -21.94
N ILE A 68 8.16 5.94 -21.52
CA ILE A 68 7.30 4.91 -22.12
C ILE A 68 6.98 5.25 -23.57
N THR A 69 6.52 6.47 -23.86
CA THR A 69 6.17 6.89 -25.22
C THR A 69 7.40 6.84 -26.14
N THR A 70 8.57 7.26 -25.66
CA THR A 70 9.83 7.13 -26.41
C THR A 70 10.18 5.66 -26.69
N THR A 71 10.01 4.79 -25.69
CA THR A 71 10.26 3.35 -25.85
C THR A 71 9.32 2.73 -26.89
N ILE A 72 8.04 3.08 -26.85
CA ILE A 72 7.04 2.62 -27.83
C ILE A 72 7.39 3.11 -29.24
N LEU A 73 7.75 4.39 -29.39
CA LEU A 73 8.10 4.98 -30.68
C LEU A 73 9.36 4.36 -31.30
N ASN A 74 10.33 3.94 -30.48
CA ASN A 74 11.60 3.36 -30.92
C ASN A 74 11.58 1.83 -31.04
N SER A 75 10.52 1.16 -30.58
CA SER A 75 10.36 -0.29 -30.73
C SER A 75 10.41 -0.69 -32.22
N PRO A 76 11.12 -1.75 -32.61
CA PRO A 76 11.04 -2.31 -33.95
C PRO A 76 9.81 -3.23 -34.12
N ILE A 77 9.20 -3.68 -33.02
CA ILE A 77 7.98 -4.47 -33.01
C ILE A 77 6.76 -3.54 -32.88
N PRO A 78 5.66 -3.78 -33.62
CA PRO A 78 4.40 -3.06 -33.39
C PRO A 78 3.90 -3.21 -31.95
N VAL A 79 3.43 -2.11 -31.37
CA VAL A 79 2.90 -2.01 -30.00
C VAL A 79 1.46 -1.52 -30.05
N ALA A 80 0.54 -2.35 -29.56
CA ALA A 80 -0.84 -2.00 -29.30
C ALA A 80 -1.02 -1.60 -27.82
N ILE A 81 -1.75 -0.52 -27.58
CA ILE A 81 -2.26 -0.18 -26.24
C ILE A 81 -3.73 -0.54 -26.21
N TYR A 82 -4.12 -1.33 -25.21
CA TYR A 82 -5.49 -1.78 -25.00
C TYR A 82 -6.02 -1.28 -23.67
N VAL A 83 -6.91 -0.28 -23.68
CA VAL A 83 -7.56 0.22 -22.47
C VAL A 83 -8.62 -0.77 -22.01
N SER A 84 -8.39 -1.42 -20.87
CA SER A 84 -9.14 -2.60 -20.43
C SER A 84 -8.86 -2.91 -18.96
N PRO A 85 -9.74 -3.65 -18.24
CA PRO A 85 -11.08 -4.13 -18.65
C PRO A 85 -12.13 -3.01 -18.71
N SER A 86 -13.38 -3.34 -19.04
CA SER A 86 -14.52 -2.42 -18.89
C SER A 86 -14.52 -1.74 -17.51
N GLY A 87 -14.81 -0.43 -17.49
CA GLY A 87 -14.67 0.42 -16.30
C GLY A 87 -13.26 0.97 -16.06
N SER A 88 -12.28 0.59 -16.89
CA SER A 88 -10.92 1.11 -16.83
C SER A 88 -10.77 2.40 -17.64
N GLN A 89 -9.62 3.04 -17.46
CA GLN A 89 -9.31 4.30 -18.10
C GLN A 89 -7.85 4.39 -18.55
N ALA A 90 -7.60 5.21 -19.56
CA ALA A 90 -6.27 5.70 -19.92
C ALA A 90 -6.28 7.22 -19.82
N ALA A 91 -6.27 7.72 -18.59
CA ALA A 91 -6.32 9.15 -18.29
C ALA A 91 -4.91 9.75 -18.15
N SER A 92 -4.78 11.06 -18.38
CA SER A 92 -3.53 11.80 -18.18
C SER A 92 -2.34 11.17 -18.91
N ALA A 93 -1.29 10.75 -18.21
CA ALA A 93 -0.15 10.04 -18.80
C ALA A 93 -0.58 8.81 -19.65
N GLY A 94 -1.66 8.14 -19.26
CA GLY A 94 -2.23 7.02 -20.03
C GLY A 94 -2.70 7.42 -21.43
N PHE A 95 -3.25 8.62 -21.58
CA PHE A 95 -3.67 9.14 -22.89
C PHE A 95 -2.47 9.35 -23.82
N PHE A 96 -1.37 9.93 -23.32
CA PHE A 96 -0.13 10.04 -24.11
C PHE A 96 0.42 8.67 -24.54
N ILE A 97 0.38 7.69 -23.63
CA ILE A 97 0.81 6.31 -23.93
C ILE A 97 -0.07 5.70 -25.02
N LEU A 98 -1.40 5.81 -24.90
CA LEU A 98 -2.36 5.37 -25.90
C LEU A 98 -2.10 6.04 -27.26
N MET A 99 -1.93 7.36 -27.28
CA MET A 99 -1.70 8.15 -28.50
C MET A 99 -0.33 7.89 -29.15
N SER A 100 0.63 7.32 -28.41
CA SER A 100 1.94 6.92 -28.96
C SER A 100 1.96 5.54 -29.63
N SER A 101 0.90 4.75 -29.43
CA SER A 101 0.81 3.36 -29.88
C SER A 101 0.70 3.21 -31.40
N ASP A 102 1.06 2.04 -31.92
CA ASP A 102 0.80 1.70 -33.32
C ASP A 102 -0.66 1.26 -33.54
N LEU A 103 -1.27 0.67 -32.51
CA LEU A 103 -2.71 0.39 -32.46
C LEU A 103 -3.26 0.86 -31.10
N ALA A 104 -4.16 1.83 -31.14
CA ALA A 104 -4.88 2.33 -29.99
C ALA A 104 -6.25 1.64 -29.92
N ILE A 105 -6.51 0.92 -28.84
CA ILE A 105 -7.67 0.04 -28.72
C ILE A 105 -8.31 0.29 -27.36
N MET A 106 -9.63 0.31 -27.32
CA MET A 106 -10.40 0.46 -26.08
C MET A 106 -11.41 -0.68 -25.92
N ALA A 107 -11.64 -1.12 -24.69
CA ALA A 107 -12.76 -2.01 -24.35
C ALA A 107 -14.05 -1.20 -24.20
N PRO A 108 -15.24 -1.81 -24.38
CA PRO A 108 -16.51 -1.14 -24.08
C PRO A 108 -16.58 -0.67 -22.63
N GLY A 109 -17.15 0.51 -22.40
CA GLY A 109 -17.27 1.14 -21.09
C GLY A 109 -15.93 1.61 -20.51
N THR A 110 -14.99 2.03 -21.36
CA THR A 110 -13.72 2.63 -20.92
C THR A 110 -13.63 4.10 -21.35
N ASN A 111 -12.72 4.86 -20.76
CA ASN A 111 -12.52 6.26 -21.14
C ASN A 111 -11.03 6.63 -21.28
N THR A 112 -10.77 7.73 -21.97
CA THR A 112 -9.42 8.27 -22.19
C THR A 112 -9.43 9.80 -22.29
N GLY A 113 -8.26 10.44 -22.33
CA GLY A 113 -8.13 11.89 -22.31
C GLY A 113 -7.79 12.40 -20.91
N SER A 114 -8.43 13.50 -20.49
CA SER A 114 -8.20 14.20 -19.21
C SER A 114 -6.70 14.38 -18.94
N ALA A 115 -6.05 15.05 -19.89
CA ALA A 115 -4.60 15.10 -20.03
C ALA A 115 -3.95 16.43 -19.65
N HIS A 116 -4.69 17.27 -18.91
CA HIS A 116 -4.18 18.54 -18.40
C HIS A 116 -3.09 18.32 -17.35
N PRO A 117 -1.92 18.98 -17.48
CA PRO A 117 -0.85 18.85 -16.50
C PRO A 117 -1.23 19.49 -15.16
N VAL A 118 -0.94 18.78 -14.09
CA VAL A 118 -1.16 19.23 -12.71
C VAL A 118 0.12 19.03 -11.89
N GLY A 119 0.20 19.68 -10.73
CA GLY A 119 1.30 19.48 -9.79
C GLY A 119 1.36 18.06 -9.24
N GLY A 120 2.43 17.75 -8.50
CA GLY A 120 2.61 16.41 -7.92
C GLY A 120 1.49 16.04 -6.96
N LYS A 121 0.89 17.05 -6.30
CA LYS A 121 -0.28 16.94 -5.43
C LYS A 121 -1.57 17.12 -6.20
N GLY A 122 -1.55 17.00 -7.54
CA GLY A 122 -2.59 17.33 -8.51
C GLY A 122 -3.17 18.75 -8.44
N GLU A 123 -2.56 19.62 -7.65
CA GLU A 123 -2.90 21.02 -7.55
C GLU A 123 -2.69 21.75 -8.87
N ASP A 124 -3.42 22.85 -9.06
CA ASP A 124 -3.18 23.74 -10.19
C ASP A 124 -1.76 24.30 -10.12
N LEU A 125 -1.07 24.25 -11.26
CA LEU A 125 0.26 24.81 -11.38
C LEU A 125 0.20 26.35 -11.37
N PRO A 126 1.19 27.05 -10.79
CA PRO A 126 1.25 28.51 -10.85
C PRO A 126 1.13 29.03 -12.28
N LYS A 127 0.24 30.00 -12.55
CA LYS A 127 -0.19 30.40 -13.92
C LYS A 127 0.91 30.42 -14.99
N HIS A 128 2.05 31.04 -14.72
CA HIS A 128 3.15 31.13 -15.69
C HIS A 128 3.84 29.79 -15.94
N LEU A 129 4.06 28.99 -14.90
CA LEU A 129 4.65 27.66 -15.00
C LEU A 129 3.66 26.67 -15.61
N GLY A 130 2.40 26.71 -15.16
CA GLY A 130 1.30 25.88 -15.67
C GLY A 130 1.12 26.06 -17.18
N LYS A 131 1.05 27.30 -17.66
CA LYS A 131 0.97 27.58 -19.10
C LYS A 131 2.17 27.04 -19.87
N LYS A 132 3.39 27.17 -19.33
CA LYS A 132 4.60 26.63 -19.98
C LYS A 132 4.54 25.10 -20.11
N ILE A 133 4.11 24.41 -19.05
CA ILE A 133 3.99 22.95 -19.02
C ILE A 133 2.83 22.48 -19.91
N GLU A 134 1.70 23.19 -19.89
CA GLU A 134 0.56 22.93 -20.77
C GLU A 134 0.95 23.03 -22.24
N GLU A 135 1.63 24.11 -22.66
CA GLU A 135 2.07 24.26 -24.05
C GLU A 135 3.07 23.18 -24.48
N ASP A 136 3.98 22.76 -23.59
CA ASP A 136 4.89 21.63 -23.84
C ASP A 136 4.14 20.29 -23.97
N ALA A 137 3.15 20.05 -23.12
CA ALA A 137 2.30 18.87 -23.18
C ALA A 137 1.42 18.87 -24.45
N SER A 138 0.86 20.02 -24.83
CA SER A 138 0.08 20.22 -26.05
C SER A 138 0.93 20.04 -27.31
N ALA A 139 2.18 20.51 -27.32
CA ALA A 139 3.11 20.23 -28.41
C ALA A 139 3.41 18.74 -28.50
N THR A 140 3.69 18.10 -27.36
CA THR A 140 4.00 16.66 -27.29
C THR A 140 2.85 15.81 -27.82
N ILE A 141 1.61 16.04 -27.36
CA ILE A 141 0.46 15.22 -27.79
C ILE A 141 0.14 15.43 -29.26
N ARG A 142 0.31 16.65 -29.79
CA ARG A 142 0.14 16.92 -31.23
C ARG A 142 1.16 16.14 -32.05
N THR A 143 2.43 16.15 -31.67
CA THR A 143 3.46 15.36 -32.36
C THR A 143 3.14 13.85 -32.35
N LEU A 144 2.65 13.32 -31.23
CA LEU A 144 2.25 11.91 -31.15
C LEU A 144 1.05 11.61 -32.07
N ALA A 145 0.02 12.45 -32.01
CA ALA A 145 -1.18 12.30 -32.83
C ALA A 145 -0.86 12.39 -34.33
N GLU A 146 -0.04 13.36 -34.74
CA GLU A 146 0.39 13.53 -36.13
C GLU A 146 1.16 12.31 -36.63
N LYS A 147 2.16 11.87 -35.86
CA LYS A 147 2.99 10.70 -36.21
C LYS A 147 2.18 9.41 -36.32
N LYS A 148 1.01 9.34 -35.68
CA LYS A 148 0.14 8.16 -35.67
C LYS A 148 -1.16 8.36 -36.45
N GLY A 149 -1.32 9.47 -37.17
CA GLY A 149 -2.52 9.74 -37.98
C GLY A 149 -3.81 9.88 -37.15
N ARG A 150 -3.70 10.34 -35.90
CA ARG A 150 -4.82 10.52 -34.98
C ARG A 150 -5.28 11.98 -34.95
N ASN A 151 -6.49 12.21 -34.45
CA ASN A 151 -7.09 13.55 -34.40
C ASN A 151 -6.31 14.52 -33.50
N LEU A 152 -5.62 15.47 -34.15
CA LEU A 152 -4.77 16.47 -33.51
C LEU A 152 -5.53 17.41 -32.58
N ASP A 153 -6.66 17.92 -33.04
CA ASP A 153 -7.40 18.99 -32.37
C ASP A 153 -8.04 18.48 -31.07
N LEU A 154 -8.65 17.28 -31.11
CA LEU A 154 -9.19 16.66 -29.90
C LEU A 154 -8.08 16.19 -28.95
N ALA A 155 -6.97 15.67 -29.47
CA ALA A 155 -5.84 15.30 -28.63
C ALA A 155 -5.26 16.51 -27.88
N GLU A 156 -5.18 17.68 -28.53
CA GLU A 156 -4.77 18.93 -27.88
C GLU A 156 -5.82 19.41 -26.86
N LYS A 157 -7.12 19.34 -27.19
CA LYS A 157 -8.21 19.71 -26.26
C LYS A 157 -8.26 18.82 -25.02
N ALA A 158 -7.84 17.56 -25.10
CA ALA A 158 -7.69 16.71 -23.92
C ALA A 158 -6.68 17.30 -22.91
N VAL A 159 -5.66 18.01 -23.40
CA VAL A 159 -4.64 18.68 -22.57
C VAL A 159 -5.12 20.07 -22.14
N LYS A 160 -5.61 20.91 -23.06
CA LYS A 160 -5.98 22.30 -22.75
C LYS A 160 -7.30 22.44 -21.99
N ASN A 161 -8.26 21.57 -22.26
CA ASN A 161 -9.63 21.66 -21.75
C ASN A 161 -10.01 20.47 -20.86
N SER A 162 -9.06 19.57 -20.56
CA SER A 162 -9.30 18.37 -19.76
C SER A 162 -10.39 17.43 -20.32
N LEU A 163 -10.66 17.47 -21.63
CA LEU A 163 -11.69 16.64 -22.25
C LEU A 163 -11.40 15.16 -22.04
N SER A 164 -12.45 14.41 -21.68
CA SER A 164 -12.46 12.96 -21.57
C SER A 164 -13.38 12.40 -22.65
N TYR A 165 -13.01 11.26 -23.22
CA TYR A 165 -13.73 10.60 -24.30
C TYR A 165 -14.06 9.16 -23.90
N THR A 166 -15.30 8.75 -24.14
CA THR A 166 -15.71 7.34 -24.13
C THR A 166 -15.06 6.60 -25.29
N GLU A 167 -15.08 5.26 -25.26
CA GLU A 167 -14.54 4.44 -26.34
C GLU A 167 -15.19 4.74 -27.70
N THR A 168 -16.48 5.06 -27.71
CA THR A 168 -17.25 5.37 -28.93
C THR A 168 -16.87 6.74 -29.48
N GLU A 169 -16.84 7.77 -28.62
CA GLU A 169 -16.39 9.11 -29.03
C GLU A 169 -14.94 9.10 -29.53
N ALA A 170 -14.07 8.34 -28.87
CA ALA A 170 -12.69 8.20 -29.28
C ALA A 170 -12.56 7.50 -30.65
N LEU A 171 -13.39 6.49 -30.94
CA LEU A 171 -13.40 5.81 -32.23
C LEU A 171 -13.95 6.72 -33.34
N ASP A 172 -15.12 7.31 -33.12
CA ASP A 172 -15.82 8.14 -34.09
C ASP A 172 -14.98 9.36 -34.50
N ASN A 173 -14.15 9.86 -33.59
CA ASN A 173 -13.28 10.99 -33.83
C ASN A 173 -11.82 10.62 -34.16
N ASN A 174 -11.52 9.36 -34.46
CA ASN A 174 -10.18 8.92 -34.87
C ASN A 174 -9.07 9.22 -33.83
N LEU A 175 -9.38 9.03 -32.55
CA LEU A 175 -8.39 8.98 -31.46
C LEU A 175 -7.89 7.55 -31.23
N ILE A 176 -8.71 6.55 -31.57
CA ILE A 176 -8.37 5.13 -31.48
C ILE A 176 -8.70 4.40 -32.78
N ASP A 177 -8.13 3.22 -32.96
CA ASP A 177 -8.25 2.43 -34.18
C ASP A 177 -9.51 1.55 -34.21
N PHE A 178 -9.90 0.95 -33.08
CA PHE A 178 -11.13 0.17 -32.93
C PHE A 178 -11.43 -0.19 -31.47
N ILE A 179 -12.66 -0.63 -31.22
CA ILE A 179 -13.10 -1.17 -29.93
C ILE A 179 -13.00 -2.70 -29.94
N ALA A 180 -12.52 -3.31 -28.85
CA ALA A 180 -12.37 -4.75 -28.71
C ALA A 180 -12.79 -5.28 -27.33
N ASN A 181 -13.48 -6.42 -27.30
CA ASN A 181 -13.99 -7.01 -26.06
C ASN A 181 -12.95 -7.83 -25.27
N SER A 182 -11.90 -8.29 -25.96
CA SER A 182 -10.84 -9.11 -25.36
C SER A 182 -9.58 -9.06 -26.23
N VAL A 183 -8.48 -9.57 -25.70
CA VAL A 183 -7.23 -9.75 -26.45
C VAL A 183 -7.44 -10.63 -27.69
N ASP A 184 -8.25 -11.70 -27.60
CA ASP A 184 -8.57 -12.53 -28.77
C ASP A 184 -9.33 -11.78 -29.87
N ASP A 185 -10.21 -10.84 -29.49
CA ASP A 185 -10.91 -9.97 -30.44
C ASP A 185 -9.94 -8.99 -31.13
N ILE A 186 -8.91 -8.53 -30.40
CA ILE A 186 -7.81 -7.73 -30.97
C ILE A 186 -7.07 -8.53 -32.04
N LEU A 187 -6.68 -9.77 -31.74
CA LEU A 187 -5.97 -10.62 -32.70
C LEU A 187 -6.79 -10.81 -33.98
N LYS A 188 -8.11 -11.00 -33.88
CA LYS A 188 -9.00 -11.15 -35.04
C LYS A 188 -9.14 -9.86 -35.86
N LYS A 189 -9.29 -8.71 -35.20
CA LYS A 189 -9.52 -7.41 -35.86
C LYS A 189 -8.23 -6.79 -36.42
N ALA A 190 -7.09 -7.08 -35.80
CA ALA A 190 -5.79 -6.57 -36.23
C ALA A 190 -5.06 -7.49 -37.22
N ASP A 191 -5.50 -8.74 -37.37
CA ASP A 191 -4.96 -9.67 -38.37
C ASP A 191 -5.05 -9.06 -39.79
N GLY A 192 -3.94 -9.14 -40.52
CA GLY A 192 -3.84 -8.63 -41.89
C GLY A 192 -3.67 -7.11 -42.01
N LYS A 193 -3.76 -6.32 -40.92
CA LYS A 193 -3.49 -4.88 -40.96
C LYS A 193 -2.02 -4.60 -41.26
N GLU A 194 -1.77 -3.55 -42.03
CA GLU A 194 -0.42 -3.03 -42.27
C GLU A 194 -0.14 -1.89 -41.30
N ILE A 195 0.96 -2.01 -40.55
CA ILE A 195 1.44 -0.99 -39.61
C ILE A 195 2.74 -0.41 -40.16
N GLU A 196 2.81 0.91 -40.18
CA GLU A 196 4.06 1.62 -40.48
C GLU A 196 4.88 1.80 -39.19
N LYS A 197 6.07 1.21 -39.17
CA LYS A 197 6.99 1.22 -38.03
C LYS A 197 8.42 1.43 -38.51
N LEU A 198 9.09 2.48 -38.03
CA LEU A 198 10.49 2.80 -38.36
C LEU A 198 10.76 2.71 -39.88
N ASP A 199 9.92 3.38 -40.68
CA ASP A 199 9.96 3.42 -42.15
C ASP A 199 9.79 2.05 -42.85
N LYS A 200 9.24 1.07 -42.14
CA LYS A 200 8.88 -0.25 -42.67
C LYS A 200 7.40 -0.49 -42.53
N LYS A 201 6.79 -1.05 -43.57
CA LYS A 201 5.42 -1.58 -43.51
C LYS A 201 5.47 -3.02 -43.01
N ILE A 202 4.90 -3.25 -41.83
CA ILE A 202 4.80 -4.56 -41.19
C ILE A 202 3.35 -5.03 -41.32
N LYS A 203 3.13 -6.14 -42.02
CA LYS A 203 1.80 -6.77 -42.08
C LYS A 203 1.64 -7.70 -40.89
N LEU A 204 0.62 -7.47 -40.07
CA LEU A 204 0.32 -8.30 -38.92
C LEU A 204 -0.25 -9.65 -39.37
N ASN A 205 0.34 -10.74 -38.90
CA ASN A 205 -0.15 -12.10 -39.10
C ASN A 205 -0.42 -12.73 -37.73
N LEU A 206 -1.62 -12.51 -37.19
CA LEU A 206 -1.97 -12.81 -35.81
C LEU A 206 -2.82 -14.08 -35.66
N LYS A 207 -3.33 -14.63 -36.77
CA LYS A 207 -4.18 -15.82 -36.75
C LYS A 207 -3.44 -17.03 -36.18
N GLY A 208 -3.96 -17.57 -35.08
CA GLY A 208 -3.41 -18.77 -34.41
C GLY A 208 -2.12 -18.53 -33.64
N LYS A 209 -1.70 -17.27 -33.43
CA LYS A 209 -0.54 -16.95 -32.60
C LYS A 209 -0.82 -17.18 -31.13
N LYS A 210 0.21 -17.62 -30.40
CA LYS A 210 0.13 -17.79 -28.96
C LYS A 210 0.32 -16.43 -28.28
N ILE A 211 -0.48 -16.18 -27.25
CA ILE A 211 -0.29 -15.03 -26.37
C ILE A 211 0.67 -15.45 -25.25
N ILE A 212 1.82 -14.78 -25.16
CA ILE A 212 2.81 -14.94 -24.09
C ILE A 212 2.66 -13.76 -23.14
N GLU A 213 2.12 -14.01 -21.95
CA GLU A 213 2.12 -13.00 -20.89
C GLU A 213 3.53 -12.80 -20.35
N PHE A 214 4.02 -11.56 -20.35
CA PHE A 214 5.29 -11.16 -19.76
C PHE A 214 5.02 -10.63 -18.34
N PRO A 215 5.30 -11.41 -17.27
CA PRO A 215 4.99 -10.99 -15.92
C PRO A 215 5.99 -9.96 -15.41
N MET A 216 5.57 -9.11 -14.47
CA MET A 216 6.50 -8.31 -13.67
C MET A 216 7.43 -9.22 -12.87
N ASN A 217 8.70 -8.83 -12.74
CA ASN A 217 9.61 -9.52 -11.82
C ASN A 217 9.23 -9.22 -10.35
N PHE A 218 9.79 -9.98 -9.41
CA PHE A 218 9.46 -9.85 -7.99
C PHE A 218 9.67 -8.42 -7.46
N ALA A 219 10.79 -7.79 -7.81
CA ALA A 219 11.09 -6.43 -7.38
C ALA A 219 10.08 -5.41 -7.94
N GLN A 220 9.75 -5.49 -9.23
CA GLN A 220 8.75 -4.64 -9.89
C GLN A 220 7.36 -4.83 -9.27
N LYS A 221 6.98 -6.08 -9.00
CA LYS A 221 5.70 -6.40 -8.36
C LYS A 221 5.63 -5.77 -6.96
N ILE A 222 6.67 -5.94 -6.14
CA ILE A 222 6.75 -5.34 -4.81
C ILE A 222 6.71 -3.81 -4.89
N LEU A 223 7.53 -3.19 -5.74
CA LEU A 223 7.60 -1.73 -5.88
C LEU A 223 6.28 -1.14 -6.40
N SER A 224 5.62 -1.81 -7.34
CA SER A 224 4.32 -1.38 -7.87
C SER A 224 3.19 -1.52 -6.85
N ILE A 225 3.25 -2.54 -5.99
CA ILE A 225 2.30 -2.70 -4.87
C ILE A 225 2.52 -1.60 -3.84
N ILE A 226 3.78 -1.33 -3.48
CA ILE A 226 4.15 -0.34 -2.48
C ILE A 226 3.85 1.09 -2.95
N ALA A 227 3.87 1.36 -4.26
CA ALA A 227 3.47 2.64 -4.83
C ALA A 227 1.98 2.98 -4.62
N ASN A 228 1.16 2.04 -4.12
CA ASN A 228 -0.19 2.32 -3.68
C ASN A 228 -0.17 3.10 -2.33
N PRO A 229 -0.81 4.29 -2.27
CA PRO A 229 -0.89 5.12 -1.06
C PRO A 229 -1.36 4.39 0.21
N ASP A 230 -2.36 3.52 0.09
CA ASP A 230 -2.90 2.74 1.21
C ASP A 230 -1.85 1.75 1.75
N ILE A 231 -1.10 1.11 0.85
CA ILE A 231 -0.07 0.14 1.21
C ILE A 231 1.15 0.84 1.81
N ALA A 232 1.59 1.95 1.21
CA ALA A 232 2.63 2.81 1.75
C ALA A 232 2.30 3.24 3.19
N TYR A 233 1.06 3.66 3.42
CA TYR A 233 0.56 4.05 4.74
C TYR A 233 0.48 2.87 5.73
N LEU A 234 0.00 1.70 5.31
CA LEU A 234 -0.01 0.49 6.14
C LEU A 234 1.40 0.06 6.56
N LEU A 235 2.36 0.11 5.63
CA LEU A 235 3.78 -0.17 5.92
C LEU A 235 4.36 0.86 6.89
N MET A 236 3.96 2.13 6.78
CA MET A 236 4.34 3.17 7.73
C MET A 236 3.86 2.84 9.15
N MET A 237 2.58 2.46 9.27
CA MET A 237 1.95 2.13 10.54
C MET A 237 2.54 0.86 11.17
N LEU A 238 2.75 -0.18 10.36
CA LEU A 238 3.46 -1.39 10.79
C LEU A 238 4.88 -1.07 11.23
N GLY A 239 5.52 -0.15 10.51
CA GLY A 239 6.84 0.37 10.81
C GLY A 239 6.93 1.00 12.19
N PHE A 240 6.05 1.95 12.48
CA PHE A 240 5.96 2.59 13.80
C PHE A 240 5.60 1.60 14.90
N LEU A 241 4.67 0.66 14.65
CA LEU A 241 4.29 -0.37 15.61
C LEU A 241 5.45 -1.30 15.95
N GLY A 242 6.21 -1.77 14.95
CA GLY A 242 7.35 -2.66 15.15
C GLY A 242 8.46 -2.02 16.01
N ILE A 243 8.76 -0.74 15.74
CA ILE A 243 9.70 0.04 16.55
C ILE A 243 9.18 0.23 17.98
N TYR A 244 7.89 0.54 18.14
CA TYR A 244 7.28 0.69 19.46
C TYR A 244 7.37 -0.61 20.29
N VAL A 245 7.08 -1.77 19.69
CA VAL A 245 7.18 -3.07 20.35
C VAL A 245 8.63 -3.36 20.78
N GLU A 246 9.61 -3.11 19.91
CA GLU A 246 11.04 -3.32 20.25
C GLU A 246 11.51 -2.43 21.40
N ILE A 247 11.08 -1.16 21.44
CA ILE A 247 11.45 -0.22 22.51
C ILE A 247 10.83 -0.62 23.85
N THR A 248 9.59 -1.13 23.84
CA THR A 248 8.86 -1.50 25.06
C THR A 248 9.22 -2.89 25.59
N HIS A 249 9.64 -3.79 24.71
CA HIS A 249 10.03 -5.16 25.03
C HIS A 249 11.43 -5.45 24.44
N PRO A 250 12.50 -4.92 25.07
CA PRO A 250 13.85 -5.12 24.57
C PRO A 250 14.21 -6.60 24.47
N GLY A 251 14.84 -7.00 23.36
CA GLY A 251 15.28 -8.38 23.11
C GLY A 251 14.44 -9.14 22.09
N GLY A 252 13.38 -8.52 21.56
CA GLY A 252 12.55 -9.08 20.49
C GLY A 252 13.27 -9.16 19.14
N ILE A 253 14.13 -8.17 18.82
CA ILE A 253 14.90 -7.89 17.58
C ILE A 253 14.05 -7.91 16.29
N PHE A 254 13.33 -9.00 16.06
CA PHE A 254 12.45 -9.25 14.92
C PHE A 254 11.38 -8.16 14.71
N PRO A 255 10.62 -7.69 15.72
CA PRO A 255 9.69 -6.57 15.55
C PRO A 255 10.40 -5.29 15.12
N GLY A 256 11.56 -5.00 15.71
CA GLY A 256 12.37 -3.84 15.35
C GLY A 256 12.86 -3.88 13.90
N VAL A 257 13.40 -5.00 13.45
CA VAL A 257 13.89 -5.18 12.07
C VAL A 257 12.75 -5.05 11.05
N ILE A 258 11.61 -5.71 11.30
CA ILE A 258 10.42 -5.58 10.44
C ILE A 258 9.92 -4.14 10.44
N GLY A 259 9.91 -3.48 11.60
CA GLY A 259 9.52 -2.09 11.74
C GLY A 259 10.36 -1.16 10.87
N VAL A 260 11.68 -1.26 10.99
CA VAL A 260 12.62 -0.43 10.21
C VAL A 260 12.50 -0.71 8.72
N LEU A 261 12.45 -1.98 8.29
CA LEU A 261 12.29 -2.32 6.87
C LEU A 261 10.96 -1.79 6.30
N SER A 262 9.88 -1.90 7.06
CA SER A 262 8.56 -1.39 6.65
C SER A 262 8.56 0.13 6.53
N LEU A 263 9.21 0.84 7.45
CA LEU A 263 9.40 2.30 7.34
C LEU A 263 10.24 2.70 6.13
N LEU A 264 11.36 2.01 5.87
CA LEU A 264 12.20 2.33 4.71
C LEU A 264 11.45 2.15 3.38
N LEU A 265 10.68 1.07 3.26
CA LEU A 265 9.82 0.83 2.10
C LEU A 265 8.69 1.86 1.98
N SER A 266 8.08 2.22 3.10
CA SER A 266 7.07 3.28 3.15
C SER A 266 7.65 4.63 2.72
N PHE A 267 8.82 5.02 3.23
CA PHE A 267 9.47 6.27 2.84
C PHE A 267 9.88 6.31 1.37
N TYR A 268 10.31 5.18 0.80
CA TYR A 268 10.51 5.09 -0.64
C TYR A 268 9.22 5.35 -1.42
N ALA A 269 8.10 4.75 -1.00
CA ALA A 269 6.79 5.00 -1.62
C ALA A 269 6.34 6.46 -1.47
N LEU A 270 6.52 7.01 -0.27
CA LEU A 270 6.18 8.38 0.05
C LEU A 270 7.05 9.39 -0.72
N SER A 271 8.27 9.02 -1.13
CA SER A 271 9.12 9.87 -1.97
C SER A 271 8.58 10.09 -3.38
N VAL A 272 7.74 9.17 -3.88
CA VAL A 272 7.09 9.30 -5.19
C VAL A 272 5.67 9.86 -5.10
N LEU A 273 5.15 10.03 -3.88
CA LEU A 273 3.81 10.52 -3.59
C LEU A 273 3.84 11.98 -3.11
N PRO A 274 2.77 12.75 -3.32
CA PRO A 274 2.65 14.13 -2.85
C PRO A 274 2.42 14.23 -1.33
N VAL A 275 3.46 14.00 -0.55
CA VAL A 275 3.34 14.01 0.91
C VAL A 275 3.16 15.43 1.45
N ASN A 276 2.20 15.58 2.34
CA ASN A 276 2.06 16.77 3.17
C ASN A 276 2.79 16.57 4.50
N TYR A 277 3.86 17.34 4.71
CA TYR A 277 4.66 17.28 5.94
C TYR A 277 3.86 17.60 7.21
N ALA A 278 2.80 18.42 7.12
CA ALA A 278 1.92 18.68 8.26
C ALA A 278 1.13 17.42 8.64
N GLY A 279 0.62 16.67 7.65
CA GLY A 279 -0.07 15.40 7.87
C GLY A 279 0.85 14.36 8.52
N PHE A 280 2.09 14.25 8.02
CA PHE A 280 3.11 13.39 8.62
C PHE A 280 3.43 13.78 10.08
N ALA A 281 3.64 15.07 10.34
CA ALA A 281 3.91 15.57 11.69
C ALA A 281 2.74 15.32 12.65
N LEU A 282 1.49 15.45 12.18
CA LEU A 282 0.28 15.17 12.97
C LEU A 282 0.15 13.68 13.31
N ILE A 283 0.47 12.77 12.38
CA ILE A 283 0.51 11.33 12.66
C ILE A 283 1.56 11.02 13.73
N LEU A 284 2.77 11.56 13.55
CA LEU A 284 3.86 11.36 14.50
C LEU A 284 3.49 11.90 15.89
N LEU A 285 2.91 13.10 15.95
CA LEU A 285 2.38 13.67 17.18
C LEU A 285 1.31 12.76 17.78
N GLY A 286 0.39 12.25 16.97
CA GLY A 286 -0.66 11.32 17.41
C GLY A 286 -0.07 10.09 18.09
N ILE A 287 0.89 9.44 17.45
CA ILE A 287 1.61 8.27 17.99
C ILE A 287 2.32 8.63 19.30
N ILE A 288 3.02 9.76 19.37
CA ILE A 288 3.72 10.21 20.59
C ILE A 288 2.73 10.44 21.73
N LEU A 289 1.60 11.12 21.49
CA LEU A 289 0.57 11.37 22.51
C LEU A 289 -0.03 10.06 23.03
N LEU A 290 -0.29 9.08 22.14
CA LEU A 290 -0.76 7.76 22.54
C LEU A 290 0.26 7.01 23.41
N ILE A 291 1.56 7.12 23.12
CA ILE A 291 2.62 6.53 23.95
C ILE A 291 2.70 7.25 25.30
N LEU A 292 2.57 8.58 25.32
CA LEU A 292 2.63 9.37 26.54
C LEU A 292 1.47 9.10 27.50
N GLU A 293 0.27 8.75 27.00
CA GLU A 293 -0.85 8.32 27.84
C GLU A 293 -0.49 7.13 28.75
N ILE A 294 0.39 6.24 28.29
CA ILE A 294 0.82 5.06 29.09
C ILE A 294 1.74 5.48 30.24
N LYS A 295 2.52 6.57 30.06
CA LYS A 295 3.50 7.03 31.05
C LYS A 295 2.96 8.13 31.97
N VAL A 296 2.00 8.90 31.50
CA VAL A 296 1.45 10.08 32.18
C VAL A 296 -0.03 9.82 32.44
N THR A 297 -0.46 9.93 33.70
CA THR A 297 -1.86 9.85 34.10
C THR A 297 -2.64 11.07 33.59
N SER A 298 -3.12 10.97 32.35
CA SER A 298 -3.87 12.06 31.69
C SER A 298 -5.38 11.84 31.68
N TYR A 299 -5.86 10.72 32.24
CA TYR A 299 -7.27 10.31 32.24
C TYR A 299 -7.88 10.25 30.83
N GLY A 300 -7.09 9.90 29.82
CA GLY A 300 -7.54 9.76 28.43
C GLY A 300 -7.50 11.04 27.59
N ALA A 301 -7.04 12.17 28.13
CA ALA A 301 -6.93 13.41 27.36
C ALA A 301 -5.89 13.31 26.23
N LEU A 302 -4.71 12.73 26.52
CA LEU A 302 -3.67 12.50 25.51
C LEU A 302 -4.11 11.44 24.50
N ALA A 303 -4.88 10.44 24.92
CA ALA A 303 -5.48 9.45 24.03
C ALA A 303 -6.41 10.09 23.00
N VAL A 304 -7.34 10.95 23.43
CA VAL A 304 -8.28 11.65 22.53
C VAL A 304 -7.52 12.59 21.60
N GLY A 305 -6.58 13.38 22.13
CA GLY A 305 -5.73 14.25 21.32
C GLY A 305 -4.93 13.46 20.29
N GLY A 306 -4.35 12.33 20.70
CA GLY A 306 -3.58 11.44 19.84
C GLY A 306 -4.39 10.85 18.70
N ILE A 307 -5.61 10.37 18.98
CA ILE A 307 -6.54 9.86 17.98
C ILE A 307 -6.95 10.95 16.98
N LEU A 308 -7.29 12.15 17.46
CA LEU A 308 -7.68 13.26 16.58
C LEU A 308 -6.50 13.69 15.69
N SER A 309 -5.32 13.90 16.27
CA SER A 309 -4.10 14.21 15.51
C SER A 309 -3.81 13.13 14.48
N PHE A 310 -3.99 11.86 14.84
CA PHE A 310 -3.81 10.75 13.91
C PHE A 310 -4.80 10.78 12.74
N ILE A 311 -6.10 10.96 13.00
CA ILE A 311 -7.14 10.99 11.96
C ILE A 311 -6.88 12.15 10.99
N PHE A 312 -6.72 13.37 11.52
CA PHE A 312 -6.46 14.54 10.68
C PHE A 312 -5.13 14.43 9.94
N GLY A 313 -4.10 13.93 10.61
CA GLY A 313 -2.80 13.67 10.00
C GLY A 313 -2.91 12.68 8.83
N SER A 314 -3.65 11.58 9.01
CA SER A 314 -3.88 10.55 7.99
C SER A 314 -4.68 11.06 6.79
N MET A 315 -5.70 11.89 7.04
CA MET A 315 -6.50 12.50 5.97
C MET A 315 -5.69 13.51 5.13
N ILE A 316 -4.73 14.19 5.76
CA ILE A 316 -3.92 15.24 5.11
C ILE A 316 -2.59 14.68 4.56
N LEU A 317 -2.13 13.50 5.03
CA LEU A 317 -0.80 12.95 4.74
C LEU A 317 -0.49 12.90 3.24
N ILE A 318 -1.46 12.46 2.43
CA ILE A 318 -1.33 12.42 0.98
C ILE A 318 -2.36 13.37 0.39
N ASP A 319 -1.85 14.51 -0.04
CA ASP A 319 -2.64 15.59 -0.61
C ASP A 319 -2.66 15.41 -2.13
N SER A 320 -3.78 14.97 -2.68
CA SER A 320 -3.94 14.74 -4.12
C SER A 320 -5.39 14.95 -4.53
N PRO A 321 -5.79 15.66 -5.60
CA PRO A 321 -7.17 15.78 -6.05
C PRO A 321 -7.66 14.53 -6.76
N ILE A 322 -6.76 13.62 -7.16
CA ILE A 322 -7.14 12.34 -7.74
C ILE A 322 -7.52 11.41 -6.58
N PRO A 323 -8.80 11.00 -6.45
CA PRO A 323 -9.25 10.22 -5.29
C PRO A 323 -8.53 8.88 -5.14
N SER A 324 -8.09 8.26 -6.25
CA SER A 324 -7.33 7.00 -6.24
C SER A 324 -5.88 7.14 -5.76
N LEU A 325 -5.37 8.36 -5.65
CA LEU A 325 -4.05 8.66 -5.09
C LEU A 325 -4.10 9.08 -3.61
N ARG A 326 -5.30 9.25 -3.03
CA ARG A 326 -5.47 9.50 -1.60
C ARG A 326 -5.45 8.19 -0.82
N ILE A 327 -5.17 8.29 0.47
CA ILE A 327 -5.42 7.19 1.40
C ILE A 327 -6.93 7.02 1.52
N SER A 328 -7.40 5.81 1.25
CA SER A 328 -8.82 5.50 1.30
C SER A 328 -9.33 5.60 2.74
N MET A 329 -10.54 6.15 2.91
CA MET A 329 -11.24 6.08 4.21
C MET A 329 -11.46 4.63 4.64
N LYS A 330 -11.54 3.69 3.69
CA LYS A 330 -11.60 2.25 3.96
C LYS A 330 -10.34 1.70 4.65
N THR A 331 -9.21 2.40 4.53
CA THR A 331 -7.94 2.09 5.20
C THR A 331 -7.83 2.84 6.53
N ILE A 332 -8.14 4.14 6.54
CA ILE A 332 -8.01 5.00 7.73
C ILE A 332 -8.94 4.53 8.86
N ILE A 333 -10.21 4.24 8.55
CA ILE A 333 -11.22 3.91 9.56
C ILE A 333 -10.85 2.63 10.35
N PRO A 334 -10.54 1.47 9.72
CA PRO A 334 -10.16 0.28 10.47
C PRO A 334 -8.91 0.46 11.34
N ILE A 335 -7.89 1.17 10.85
CA ILE A 335 -6.65 1.42 11.61
C ILE A 335 -6.94 2.32 12.82
N THR A 336 -7.77 3.35 12.63
CA THR A 336 -8.20 4.23 13.71
C THR A 336 -8.99 3.44 14.75
N ILE A 337 -9.96 2.62 14.34
CA ILE A 337 -10.73 1.74 15.24
C ILE A 337 -9.80 0.80 15.99
N PHE A 338 -8.84 0.17 15.31
CA PHE A 338 -7.86 -0.71 15.93
C PHE A 338 -7.06 0.01 17.02
N MET A 339 -6.57 1.22 16.75
CA MET A 339 -5.85 2.00 17.75
C MET A 339 -6.75 2.44 18.92
N VAL A 340 -7.98 2.86 18.66
CA VAL A 340 -8.95 3.22 19.71
C VAL A 340 -9.21 2.03 20.62
N LEU A 341 -9.46 0.84 20.04
CA LEU A 341 -9.67 -0.40 20.79
C LEU A 341 -8.43 -0.80 21.58
N MET A 342 -7.25 -0.71 20.98
CA MET A 342 -5.98 -1.02 21.63
C MET A 342 -5.75 -0.11 22.85
N VAL A 343 -5.91 1.21 22.68
CA VAL A 343 -5.77 2.17 23.79
C VAL A 343 -6.82 1.92 24.86
N PHE A 344 -8.08 1.68 24.48
CA PHE A 344 -9.14 1.36 25.45
C PHE A 344 -8.83 0.10 26.27
N ILE A 345 -8.35 -0.97 25.62
CA ILE A 345 -7.95 -2.21 26.30
C ILE A 345 -6.77 -1.96 27.24
N LEU A 346 -5.72 -1.27 26.76
CA LEU A 346 -4.53 -0.97 27.57
C LEU A 346 -4.88 -0.10 28.78
N THR A 347 -5.69 0.94 28.61
CA THR A 347 -6.15 1.80 29.71
C THR A 347 -7.00 0.99 30.69
N ARG A 348 -7.89 0.11 30.22
CA ARG A 348 -8.67 -0.77 31.10
C ARG A 348 -7.77 -1.72 31.90
N LEU A 349 -6.76 -2.31 31.26
CA LEU A 349 -5.80 -3.19 31.92
C LEU A 349 -4.94 -2.44 32.93
N ALA A 350 -4.45 -1.24 32.59
CA ALA A 350 -3.68 -0.38 33.48
C ALA A 350 -4.50 0.06 34.70
N ILE A 351 -5.75 0.50 34.50
CA ILE A 351 -6.67 0.83 35.60
C ILE A 351 -6.93 -0.42 36.46
N LYS A 352 -7.20 -1.58 35.84
CA LYS A 352 -7.40 -2.83 36.58
C LYS A 352 -6.15 -3.23 37.39
N ALA A 353 -4.95 -3.03 36.85
CA ALA A 353 -3.69 -3.31 37.53
C ALA A 353 -3.41 -2.33 38.68
N HIS A 354 -3.80 -1.07 38.55
CA HIS A 354 -3.70 -0.09 39.65
C HIS A 354 -4.77 -0.28 40.73
N LEU A 355 -5.97 -0.74 40.34
CA LEU A 355 -7.07 -1.04 41.28
C LEU A 355 -6.98 -2.44 41.90
N SER A 356 -6.17 -3.35 41.34
CA SER A 356 -5.93 -4.63 41.99
C SER A 356 -5.17 -4.41 43.28
N LYS A 357 -5.71 -4.91 44.39
CA LYS A 357 -5.08 -4.82 45.71
C LYS A 357 -3.66 -5.37 45.64
N VAL A 358 -2.74 -4.66 46.28
CA VAL A 358 -1.35 -5.07 46.46
C VAL A 358 -1.36 -6.39 47.24
N SER A 359 -0.94 -7.48 46.59
CA SER A 359 -0.91 -8.83 47.19
C SER A 359 0.48 -9.19 47.73
N THR A 360 1.42 -8.25 47.78
CA THR A 360 2.82 -8.47 48.16
C THR A 360 3.24 -7.47 49.23
N GLY A 361 3.87 -7.94 50.31
CA GLY A 361 4.36 -7.12 51.43
C GLY A 361 3.42 -7.10 52.64
N GLU A 362 3.64 -6.16 53.58
CA GLU A 362 2.89 -6.05 54.85
C GLU A 362 1.37 -5.95 54.63
N GLU A 363 0.94 -5.32 53.53
CA GLU A 363 -0.46 -5.07 53.16
C GLU A 363 -1.19 -6.32 52.65
N GLY A 364 -0.45 -7.33 52.15
CA GLY A 364 -1.01 -8.61 51.71
C GLY A 364 -1.23 -9.61 52.86
N ILE A 365 -0.54 -9.41 54.00
CA ILE A 365 -0.66 -10.27 55.19
C ILE A 365 -1.83 -9.81 56.09
N VAL A 366 -2.17 -8.52 56.07
CA VAL A 366 -3.31 -7.98 56.82
C VAL A 366 -4.63 -8.50 56.26
N GLY A 367 -5.37 -9.24 57.10
CA GLY A 367 -6.66 -9.83 56.75
C GLY A 367 -6.61 -11.30 56.34
N GLU A 368 -5.41 -11.88 56.18
CA GLU A 368 -5.23 -13.32 55.95
C GLU A 368 -5.53 -14.13 57.23
N GLU A 369 -5.96 -15.37 57.03
CA GLU A 369 -6.19 -16.34 58.09
C GLU A 369 -4.98 -17.26 58.26
N GLY A 370 -4.73 -17.66 59.50
CA GLY A 370 -3.67 -18.61 59.82
C GLY A 370 -3.94 -19.33 61.12
N LYS A 371 -2.91 -20.01 61.64
CA LYS A 371 -3.01 -20.83 62.84
C LYS A 371 -1.94 -20.46 63.86
N THR A 372 -2.28 -20.41 65.14
CA THR A 372 -1.28 -20.31 66.20
C THR A 372 -0.47 -21.59 66.30
N VAL A 373 0.85 -21.46 66.42
CA VAL A 373 1.80 -22.59 66.57
C VAL A 373 2.19 -22.72 68.05
N THR A 374 2.33 -21.59 68.73
CA THR A 374 2.47 -21.51 70.19
C THR A 374 1.32 -20.71 70.77
N GLU A 375 1.18 -20.69 72.09
CA GLU A 375 0.29 -19.72 72.74
C GLU A 375 0.75 -18.30 72.39
N VAL A 376 -0.20 -17.41 72.09
CA VAL A 376 0.05 -16.02 71.69
C VAL A 376 -0.62 -15.08 72.67
N TYR A 377 0.18 -14.23 73.34
CA TYR A 377 -0.30 -13.10 74.14
C TYR A 377 0.61 -11.88 73.91
N LYS A 378 1.68 -11.68 74.69
CA LYS A 378 2.68 -10.63 74.42
C LYS A 378 3.74 -11.04 73.39
N ASP A 379 3.93 -12.34 73.22
CA ASP A 379 4.78 -12.95 72.20
C ASP A 379 4.26 -14.35 71.88
N GLY A 380 4.60 -14.87 70.70
CA GLY A 380 4.19 -16.18 70.23
C GLY A 380 4.44 -16.34 68.73
N LYS A 381 4.18 -17.52 68.18
CA LYS A 381 4.35 -17.81 66.75
C LYS A 381 3.05 -18.22 66.09
N VAL A 382 2.81 -17.69 64.89
CA VAL A 382 1.69 -18.04 64.02
C VAL A 382 2.21 -18.48 62.65
N PHE A 383 1.45 -19.35 62.00
CA PHE A 383 1.68 -19.75 60.62
C PHE A 383 0.62 -19.08 59.75
N VAL A 384 1.04 -18.11 58.93
CA VAL A 384 0.18 -17.30 58.07
C VAL A 384 0.88 -17.16 56.72
N HIS A 385 0.12 -17.27 55.63
CA HIS A 385 0.64 -17.05 54.27
C HIS A 385 1.86 -17.92 53.90
N GLY A 386 1.95 -19.14 54.44
CA GLY A 386 3.01 -20.12 54.14
C GLY A 386 4.30 -19.96 54.97
N GLU A 387 4.35 -19.00 55.90
CA GLU A 387 5.54 -18.69 56.70
C GLU A 387 5.26 -18.62 58.21
N TYR A 388 6.31 -18.79 59.02
CA TYR A 388 6.24 -18.62 60.48
C TYR A 388 6.55 -17.18 60.88
N TRP A 389 5.59 -16.53 61.52
CA TRP A 389 5.69 -15.15 61.98
C TRP A 389 5.62 -15.07 63.51
N ASN A 390 6.34 -14.12 64.08
CA ASN A 390 6.13 -13.75 65.47
C ASN A 390 4.83 -12.95 65.57
N ALA A 391 4.03 -13.18 66.61
CA ALA A 391 2.74 -12.55 66.77
C ALA A 391 2.46 -12.18 68.23
N PHE A 392 1.57 -11.21 68.39
CA PHE A 392 1.01 -10.82 69.68
C PHE A 392 -0.50 -10.59 69.54
N SER A 393 -1.21 -10.70 70.66
CA SER A 393 -2.65 -10.51 70.74
C SER A 393 -3.02 -9.82 72.05
N ASP A 394 -4.16 -9.13 72.03
CA ASP A 394 -4.70 -8.48 73.24
C ASP A 394 -5.31 -9.52 74.21
N GLU A 395 -5.58 -10.73 73.73
CA GLU A 395 -6.13 -11.86 74.47
C GLU A 395 -5.19 -13.08 74.38
N THR A 396 -5.21 -13.97 75.36
CA THR A 396 -4.41 -15.21 75.28
C THR A 396 -5.06 -16.19 74.33
N ILE A 397 -4.37 -16.50 73.21
CA ILE A 397 -4.84 -17.44 72.20
C ILE A 397 -4.05 -18.75 72.33
N PRO A 398 -4.71 -19.91 72.60
CA PRO A 398 -4.04 -21.21 72.70
C PRO A 398 -3.36 -21.63 71.39
N PRO A 399 -2.39 -22.56 71.42
CA PRO A 399 -1.85 -23.19 70.21
C PRO A 399 -2.94 -23.84 69.35
N GLU A 400 -2.66 -24.01 68.06
CA GLU A 400 -3.52 -24.67 67.08
C GLU A 400 -4.90 -24.01 66.86
N THR A 401 -5.02 -22.72 67.18
CA THR A 401 -6.26 -21.94 67.04
C THR A 401 -6.22 -21.10 65.76
N LYS A 402 -7.35 -21.01 65.04
CA LYS A 402 -7.49 -20.14 63.86
C LYS A 402 -7.45 -18.67 64.27
N ILE A 403 -6.67 -17.88 63.54
CA ILE A 403 -6.51 -16.44 63.78
C ILE A 403 -6.63 -15.67 62.48
N LYS A 404 -6.97 -14.39 62.60
CA LYS A 404 -6.94 -13.42 61.51
C LYS A 404 -5.94 -12.31 61.84
N VAL A 405 -5.10 -11.95 60.87
CA VAL A 405 -4.15 -10.85 61.03
C VAL A 405 -4.88 -9.52 60.95
N ILE A 406 -4.74 -8.68 61.98
CA ILE A 406 -5.35 -7.34 62.03
C ILE A 406 -4.38 -6.28 61.51
N LYS A 407 -3.10 -6.41 61.84
CA LYS A 407 -2.09 -5.41 61.53
C LYS A 407 -0.69 -6.05 61.55
N VAL A 408 0.20 -5.55 60.69
CA VAL A 408 1.63 -5.82 60.76
C VAL A 408 2.30 -4.69 61.57
N ASP A 409 3.12 -5.04 62.56
CA ASP A 409 3.88 -4.12 63.40
C ASP A 409 5.37 -4.51 63.37
N GLY A 410 6.08 -4.03 62.36
CA GLY A 410 7.46 -4.43 62.05
C GLY A 410 7.55 -5.93 61.76
N MET A 411 8.36 -6.66 62.52
CA MET A 411 8.52 -8.13 62.39
C MET A 411 7.50 -8.95 63.22
N LYS A 412 6.46 -8.30 63.78
CA LYS A 412 5.42 -8.97 64.56
C LYS A 412 4.02 -8.74 63.96
N LEU A 413 3.18 -9.77 63.96
CA LEU A 413 1.80 -9.70 63.53
C LEU A 413 0.86 -9.51 64.73
N LYS A 414 -0.02 -8.51 64.69
CA LYS A 414 -1.13 -8.42 65.63
C LYS A 414 -2.27 -9.30 65.13
N VAL A 415 -2.62 -10.31 65.91
CA VAL A 415 -3.62 -11.33 65.54
C VAL A 415 -4.79 -11.33 66.51
N LYS A 416 -5.99 -11.69 66.02
CA LYS A 416 -7.16 -11.94 66.85
C LYS A 416 -7.72 -13.32 66.54
N LYS A 417 -8.27 -13.97 67.56
CA LYS A 417 -8.98 -15.23 67.43
C LYS A 417 -10.15 -15.05 66.48
N THR A 418 -10.24 -15.91 65.47
CA THR A 418 -11.44 -16.01 64.64
C THR A 418 -12.38 -16.98 65.35
N GLU A 419 -13.54 -16.49 65.78
CA GLU A 419 -14.62 -17.39 66.19
C GLU A 419 -15.22 -18.00 64.92
N ASP A 420 -15.17 -19.32 64.79
CA ASP A 420 -15.94 -20.02 63.76
C ASP A 420 -17.43 -19.70 64.03
N LEU A 421 -18.11 -19.13 63.04
CA LEU A 421 -19.57 -18.94 63.03
C LEU A 421 -20.30 -20.29 62.99
#